data_AF-A0A6N7V0B9-F1
#
_entry.id   AF-A0A6N7V0B9-F1
#
_cell.length_a   1.000
_cell.length_b   1.000
_cell.length_c   1.000
_cell.angle_alpha   90.00
_cell.angle_beta   90.00
_cell.angle_gamma   90.00
#
_symmetry.space_group_name_H-M   'P 1'
#
loop_
_entity.id
_entity.type
_entity.pdbx_description
1 polymer ?
#
loop_
_entity_poly.entity_id
_entity_poly.type
_entity_poly.pdbx_seq_one_letter_code
_entity_poly.pdbx_strand_id
1 'polypeptide(L)'
;MTKEERAQKWFYNVPHAESISMETKMEICNKVAKKMELIFFIVIIVECVLLFIISDGKIFSLTADFLNNISKGYSTRNRYKGVALIGGLICFPVVVVPLLVVSVYKNRSLKSEAMKAIGTME
;
A
#
# COMPACT_ATOMS: atom_id res chain seq x y z
N MET A 1 13.39 -10.08 -5.35
CA MET A 1 14.25 -9.37 -4.39
C MET A 1 14.42 -10.24 -3.16
N THR A 2 15.66 -10.67 -2.90
CA THR A 2 16.02 -11.45 -1.71
C THR A 2 15.87 -10.60 -0.43
N LYS A 3 15.93 -11.23 0.75
CA LYS A 3 15.85 -10.48 2.03
C LYS A 3 17.06 -9.55 2.22
N GLU A 4 18.23 -9.96 1.74
CA GLU A 4 19.46 -9.18 1.81
C GLU A 4 19.43 -7.97 0.88
N GLU A 5 19.08 -8.17 -0.39
CA GLU A 5 18.91 -7.07 -1.37
C GLU A 5 17.90 -6.03 -0.87
N ARG A 6 16.81 -6.50 -0.23
CA ARG A 6 15.79 -5.64 0.36
C ARG A 6 16.36 -4.80 1.49
N ALA A 7 17.10 -5.42 2.40
CA ALA A 7 17.71 -4.74 3.53
C ALA A 7 18.70 -3.67 3.07
N GLN A 8 19.60 -3.99 2.12
CA GLN A 8 20.51 -3.01 1.54
C GLN A 8 19.76 -1.84 0.92
N LYS A 9 18.74 -2.11 0.08
CA LYS A 9 17.97 -1.06 -0.60
C LYS A 9 17.20 -0.16 0.37
N TRP A 10 16.65 -0.72 1.43
CA TRP A 10 15.83 0.03 2.39
C TRP A 10 16.68 0.87 3.35
N PHE A 11 17.85 0.37 3.71
CA PHE A 11 18.78 1.06 4.60
C PHE A 11 19.75 2.01 3.87
N TYR A 12 19.83 1.97 2.54
CA TYR A 12 20.71 2.86 1.75
C TYR A 12 20.55 4.35 2.07
N ASN A 13 19.31 4.80 2.34
CA ASN A 13 19.01 6.20 2.68
C ASN A 13 18.89 6.46 4.19
N VAL A 14 19.27 5.50 5.04
CA VAL A 14 19.17 5.62 6.50
C VAL A 14 20.53 6.06 7.06
N PRO A 15 20.64 7.22 7.72
CA PRO A 15 21.89 7.68 8.33
C PRO A 15 22.40 6.67 9.35
N HIS A 16 23.73 6.49 9.43
CA HIS A 16 24.40 5.59 10.37
C HIS A 16 24.00 4.11 10.25
N ALA A 17 23.41 3.70 9.12
CA ALA A 17 23.08 2.29 8.91
C ALA A 17 24.32 1.40 8.81
N GLU A 18 25.51 1.93 8.54
CA GLU A 18 26.76 1.15 8.42
C GLU A 18 27.14 0.43 9.72
N SER A 19 26.83 1.00 10.89
CA SER A 19 27.12 0.38 12.19
C SER A 19 26.19 -0.79 12.54
N ILE A 20 25.06 -0.93 11.85
CA ILE A 20 24.10 -2.02 12.09
C ILE A 20 24.49 -3.25 11.27
N SER A 21 24.58 -4.40 11.93
CA SER A 21 24.85 -5.69 11.28
C SER A 21 23.80 -6.01 10.20
N MET A 22 24.21 -6.79 9.20
CA MET A 22 23.30 -7.18 8.11
C MET A 22 22.10 -8.00 8.60
N GLU A 23 22.32 -8.86 9.60
CA GLU A 23 21.29 -9.68 10.22
C GLU A 23 20.21 -8.81 10.89
N THR A 24 20.62 -7.82 11.69
CA THR A 24 19.69 -6.88 12.35
C THR A 24 18.92 -6.05 11.33
N LYS A 25 19.55 -5.62 10.23
CA LYS A 25 18.86 -4.93 9.12
C LYS A 25 17.77 -5.79 8.49
N MET A 26 18.05 -7.08 8.28
CA MET A 26 17.08 -8.03 7.74
C MET A 26 15.92 -8.27 8.69
N GLU A 27 16.18 -8.40 9.99
CA GLU A 27 15.14 -8.55 11.01
C GLU A 27 14.23 -7.32 11.08
N ILE A 28 14.81 -6.12 11.13
CA ILE A 28 14.07 -4.85 11.10
C ILE A 28 13.23 -4.77 9.83
N CYS A 29 13.79 -5.05 8.65
CA CYS A 29 13.04 -5.06 7.40
C CYS A 29 11.86 -6.02 7.43
N ASN A 30 12.05 -7.23 7.97
CA ASN A 30 11.00 -8.23 8.06
C ASN A 30 9.88 -7.80 9.02
N LYS A 31 10.25 -7.25 10.18
CA LYS A 31 9.32 -6.70 11.17
C LYS A 31 8.51 -5.53 10.60
N VAL A 32 9.18 -4.59 9.93
CA VAL A 32 8.54 -3.44 9.28
C VAL A 32 7.64 -3.90 8.14
N ALA A 33 8.08 -4.84 7.30
CA ALA A 33 7.28 -5.37 6.19
C ALA A 33 5.98 -6.03 6.67
N LYS A 34 6.03 -6.87 7.72
CA LYS A 34 4.83 -7.47 8.32
C LYS A 34 3.86 -6.42 8.85
N LYS A 35 4.37 -5.36 9.50
CA LYS A 35 3.52 -4.26 9.98
C LYS A 35 2.94 -3.44 8.84
N MET A 36 3.71 -3.19 7.79
CA MET A 36 3.23 -2.50 6.58
C MET A 36 2.08 -3.27 5.93
N GLU A 37 2.20 -4.60 5.81
CA GLU A 37 1.14 -5.46 5.26
C GLU A 37 -0.13 -5.37 6.10
N LEU A 38 -0.02 -5.45 7.43
CA LEU A 38 -1.16 -5.29 8.33
C LEU A 38 -1.83 -3.91 8.18
N ILE A 39 -1.03 -2.83 8.17
CA ILE A 39 -1.54 -1.46 8.02
C ILE A 39 -2.23 -1.30 6.67
N PHE A 40 -1.68 -1.85 5.59
CA PHE A 40 -2.26 -1.81 4.26
C PHE A 40 -3.69 -2.36 4.25
N PHE A 41 -3.90 -3.57 4.81
CA PHE A 41 -5.23 -4.18 4.87
C PHE A 41 -6.20 -3.40 5.74
N ILE A 42 -5.75 -2.88 6.89
CA ILE A 42 -6.58 -2.07 7.78
C ILE A 42 -7.05 -0.80 7.05
N VAL A 43 -6.16 -0.09 6.37
CA VAL A 43 -6.51 1.14 5.63
C VAL A 43 -7.51 0.84 4.52
N ILE A 44 -7.31 -0.24 3.75
CA ILE A 44 -8.28 -0.66 2.71
C ILE A 44 -9.66 -0.93 3.32
N ILE A 45 -9.73 -1.65 4.44
CA ILE A 45 -11.01 -1.95 5.10
C ILE A 45 -11.70 -0.65 5.53
N VAL A 46 -10.96 0.27 6.15
CA VAL A 46 -11.48 1.58 6.57
C VAL A 46 -11.98 2.39 5.38
N GLU A 47 -11.24 2.42 4.27
CA GLU A 47 -11.65 3.10 3.03
C GLU A 47 -12.91 2.51 2.43
N CYS A 48 -13.01 1.18 2.35
CA CYS A 48 -14.21 0.50 1.87
C CYS A 48 -15.44 0.83 2.74
N VAL A 49 -15.28 0.85 4.07
CA VAL A 49 -16.35 1.20 5.00
C VAL A 49 -16.75 2.67 4.84
N LEU A 50 -15.79 3.60 4.73
CA LEU A 50 -16.06 5.02 4.50
C LEU A 50 -16.80 5.24 3.19
N LEU A 51 -16.35 4.61 2.10
CA LEU A 51 -17.02 4.68 0.80
C LEU A 51 -18.43 4.12 0.85
N PHE A 52 -18.66 3.04 1.59
CA PHE A 52 -19.98 2.48 1.80
C PHE A 52 -20.92 3.46 2.52
N ILE A 53 -20.44 4.09 3.60
CA ILE A 53 -21.20 5.09 4.35
C ILE A 53 -21.51 6.33 3.49
N ILE A 54 -20.50 6.88 2.81
CA ILE A 54 -20.65 8.08 1.95
C ILE A 54 -21.64 7.82 0.81
N SER A 55 -21.65 6.60 0.28
CA SER A 55 -22.51 6.22 -0.83
C SER A 55 -23.90 5.74 -0.37
N ASP A 56 -24.23 5.80 0.93
CA ASP A 56 -25.50 5.32 1.47
C ASP A 56 -25.76 3.84 1.10
N GLY A 57 -24.68 3.04 1.09
CA GLY A 57 -24.68 1.65 0.64
C GLY A 57 -24.82 1.42 -0.87
N LYS A 58 -25.01 2.47 -1.67
CA LYS A 58 -25.26 2.38 -3.13
C LYS A 58 -24.00 2.14 -3.95
N ILE A 59 -22.81 2.10 -3.34
CA ILE A 59 -21.57 1.89 -4.10
C ILE A 59 -21.54 0.52 -4.78
N PHE A 60 -22.06 -0.50 -4.11
CA PHE A 60 -22.12 -1.85 -4.66
C PHE A 60 -23.16 -1.96 -5.78
N SER A 61 -24.32 -1.31 -5.64
CA SER A 61 -25.33 -1.28 -6.72
C SER A 61 -24.83 -0.49 -7.92
N LEU A 62 -24.20 0.67 -7.71
CA LEU A 62 -23.59 1.47 -8.78
C LEU A 62 -22.51 0.67 -9.53
N THR A 63 -21.69 -0.08 -8.79
CA THR A 63 -20.65 -0.95 -9.36
C THR A 63 -21.26 -2.12 -10.13
N ALA A 64 -22.30 -2.76 -9.58
CA ALA A 64 -23.02 -3.85 -10.22
C ALA A 64 -23.74 -3.39 -11.50
N ASP A 65 -24.39 -2.23 -11.47
CA ASP A 65 -25.03 -1.63 -12.64
C ASP A 65 -24.03 -1.24 -13.70
N PHE A 66 -22.85 -0.74 -13.31
CA PHE A 66 -21.74 -0.49 -14.22
C PHE A 66 -21.25 -1.79 -14.88
N LEU A 67 -21.00 -2.84 -14.10
CA LEU A 67 -20.60 -4.16 -14.61
C LEU A 67 -21.68 -4.80 -15.51
N ASN A 68 -22.93 -4.69 -15.13
CA ASN A 68 -24.07 -5.17 -15.92
C ASN A 68 -24.20 -4.39 -17.23
N ASN A 69 -24.00 -3.08 -17.21
CA ASN A 69 -23.97 -2.25 -18.42
C ASN A 69 -22.76 -2.59 -19.31
N ILE A 70 -21.62 -3.00 -18.75
CA ILE A 70 -20.49 -3.50 -19.53
C ILE A 70 -20.87 -4.82 -20.22
N SER A 71 -21.46 -5.74 -19.47
CA SER A 71 -21.86 -7.07 -19.95
C SER A 71 -22.91 -7.02 -21.07
N LYS A 72 -23.87 -6.08 -21.01
CA LYS A 72 -24.93 -5.91 -22.02
C LYS A 72 -24.48 -5.24 -23.33
N GLY A 73 -23.22 -4.81 -23.44
CA GLY A 73 -22.75 -3.97 -24.53
C GLY A 73 -22.03 -4.68 -25.66
N TYR A 74 -22.37 -4.37 -26.93
CA TYR A 74 -21.54 -4.74 -28.09
C TYR A 74 -20.11 -4.15 -27.96
N SER A 75 -19.11 -4.99 -28.27
CA SER A 75 -17.68 -4.78 -28.03
C SER A 75 -17.03 -3.74 -28.96
N THR A 76 -17.25 -2.45 -28.73
CA THR A 76 -16.50 -1.38 -29.42
C THR A 76 -15.27 -0.96 -28.62
N ARG A 77 -14.12 -0.82 -29.30
CA ARG A 77 -12.82 -0.45 -28.70
C ARG A 77 -12.85 0.83 -27.85
N ASN A 78 -13.69 1.81 -28.21
CA ASN A 78 -13.84 3.07 -27.48
C ASN A 78 -14.57 2.89 -26.13
N ARG A 79 -15.49 1.92 -26.04
CA ARG A 79 -16.22 1.59 -24.80
C ARG A 79 -15.30 0.94 -23.77
N TYR A 80 -14.42 0.03 -24.20
CA TYR A 80 -13.41 -0.58 -23.32
C TYR A 80 -12.48 0.45 -22.69
N LYS A 81 -12.04 1.47 -23.45
CA LYS A 81 -11.23 2.57 -22.92
C LYS A 81 -11.98 3.37 -21.86
N GLY A 82 -13.25 3.74 -22.12
CA GLY A 82 -14.08 4.47 -21.16
C GLY A 82 -14.32 3.69 -19.86
N VAL A 83 -14.56 2.37 -19.98
CA VAL A 83 -14.74 1.48 -18.84
C VAL A 83 -13.47 1.39 -17.98
N ALA A 84 -12.32 1.21 -18.60
CA ALA A 84 -11.04 1.16 -17.90
C ALA A 84 -10.73 2.48 -17.19
N LEU A 85 -11.07 3.62 -17.79
CA LEU A 85 -10.88 4.94 -17.18
C LEU A 85 -11.79 5.15 -15.96
N ILE A 86 -13.08 4.85 -16.06
CA ILE A 86 -14.03 5.01 -14.96
C ILE A 86 -13.70 4.05 -13.82
N GLY A 87 -13.45 2.77 -14.13
CA GLY A 87 -13.04 1.78 -13.13
C GLY A 87 -11.71 2.14 -12.47
N GLY A 88 -10.74 2.61 -13.25
CA GLY A 88 -9.47 3.12 -12.74
C GLY A 88 -9.65 4.30 -11.78
N LEU A 89 -10.50 5.27 -12.14
CA LEU A 89 -10.77 6.46 -11.32
C LEU A 89 -11.43 6.11 -9.97
N ILE A 90 -12.36 5.15 -9.97
CA ILE A 90 -13.05 4.70 -8.76
C ILE A 90 -12.07 3.95 -7.83
N CYS A 91 -11.22 3.09 -8.38
CA CYS A 91 -10.26 2.32 -7.61
C CYS A 91 -9.01 3.12 -7.21
N PHE A 92 -8.72 4.23 -7.89
CA PHE A 92 -7.54 5.05 -7.65
C PHE A 92 -7.38 5.50 -6.19
N PRO A 93 -8.38 6.13 -5.53
CA PRO A 93 -8.24 6.52 -4.14
C PRO A 93 -8.02 5.33 -3.21
N VAL A 94 -8.70 4.20 -3.47
CA VAL A 94 -8.61 2.97 -2.66
C VAL A 94 -7.23 2.28 -2.77
N VAL A 95 -6.47 2.56 -3.82
CA VAL A 95 -5.13 1.99 -4.00
C VAL A 95 -4.05 2.98 -3.61
N VAL A 96 -4.19 4.25 -3.99
CA VAL A 96 -3.17 5.27 -3.80
C VAL A 96 -3.02 5.64 -2.33
N VAL A 97 -4.12 5.80 -1.60
CA VAL A 97 -4.07 6.23 -0.20
C VAL A 97 -3.40 5.18 0.69
N PRO A 98 -3.72 3.86 0.62
CA PRO A 98 -3.01 2.84 1.40
C PRO A 98 -1.52 2.78 1.07
N LEU A 99 -1.15 2.93 -0.21
CA LEU A 99 0.25 2.94 -0.63
C LEU A 99 1.03 4.12 -0.05
N LEU A 100 0.42 5.31 -0.01
CA LEU A 100 1.02 6.50 0.59
C LEU A 100 1.20 6.33 2.10
N VAL A 101 0.16 5.86 2.81
CA VAL A 101 0.20 5.62 4.26
C VAL A 101 1.30 4.63 4.61
N VAL A 102 1.36 3.50 3.90
CA VAL A 102 2.38 2.46 4.08
C VAL A 102 3.79 2.98 3.76
N SER A 103 3.95 3.83 2.75
CA SER A 103 5.24 4.43 2.39
C SER A 103 5.75 5.41 3.46
N VAL A 104 4.86 6.24 4.00
CA VAL A 104 5.19 7.15 5.12
C VAL A 104 5.55 6.34 6.36
N TYR A 105 4.77 5.31 6.68
CA TYR A 105 5.04 4.42 7.80
C TYR A 105 6.42 3.76 7.68
N LYS A 106 6.72 3.16 6.51
CA LYS A 106 8.01 2.53 6.23
C LYS A 106 9.18 3.45 6.56
N ASN A 107 9.16 4.68 6.03
CA ASN A 107 10.26 5.62 6.21
C ASN A 107 10.45 6.02 7.68
N ARG A 108 9.35 6.25 8.40
CA ARG A 108 9.39 6.59 9.84
C ARG A 108 9.87 5.41 10.68
N SER A 109 9.36 4.21 10.43
CA SER A 109 9.71 3.00 11.19
C SER A 109 11.14 2.56 10.95
N LEU A 110 11.65 2.63 9.72
CA LEU A 110 13.06 2.31 9.45
C LEU A 110 13.99 3.26 10.20
N LYS A 111 13.74 4.57 10.17
CA LYS A 111 14.55 5.55 10.90
C LYS A 111 14.50 5.32 12.42
N SER A 112 13.32 5.02 12.97
CA SER A 112 13.15 4.77 14.40
C SER A 112 13.81 3.48 14.88
N GLU A 113 13.63 2.37 14.16
CA GLU A 113 14.23 1.07 14.52
C GLU A 113 15.76 1.11 14.32
N ALA A 114 16.26 1.82 13.30
CA ALA A 114 17.70 2.03 13.12
C ALA A 114 18.33 2.82 14.29
N MET A 115 17.69 3.92 14.69
CA MET A 115 18.17 4.74 15.81
C MET A 115 18.15 3.96 17.14
N LYS A 116 17.13 3.12 17.35
CA LYS A 116 17.09 2.21 18.51
C LYS A 116 18.25 1.22 18.51
N ALA A 117 18.51 0.59 17.36
CA ALA A 117 19.61 -0.38 17.24
C ALA A 117 20.98 0.26 17.51
N ILE A 118 21.18 1.52 17.11
CA ILE A 118 22.43 2.26 17.37
C ILE A 118 22.55 2.63 18.85
N GLY A 119 21.50 3.18 19.46
CA GLY A 119 21.52 3.56 20.88
C GLY A 119 21.61 2.40 21.87
N THR A 120 21.41 1.15 21.41
CA THR A 120 21.67 -0.06 22.20
C THR A 120 23.10 -0.59 22.06
N MET A 121 23.93 0.01 21.19
CA MET A 121 25.34 -0.36 20.99
C MET A 121 26.32 0.58 21.71
N GLU A 122 25.83 1.68 22.30
CA GLU A 122 26.55 2.53 23.26
C GLU A 122 26.37 2.01 24.70
#